data_AF-A0A8H6C2Y1-F1
#
_entry.id   AF-A0A8H6C2Y1-F1
#
_cell.length_a   1.000
_cell.length_b   1.000
_cell.length_c   1.000
_cell.angle_alpha   90.00
_cell.angle_beta   90.00
_cell.angle_gamma   90.00
#
_symmetry.space_group_name_H-M   'P 1'
#
loop_
_entity.id
_entity.type
_entity.pdbx_description
1 polymer ?
#
loop_
_entity_poly.entity_id
_entity_poly.type
_entity_poly.pdbx_seq_one_letter_code
_entity_poly.pdbx_strand_id
1 'polypeptide(L)' 'MPDLKVIKILKHKQTPTGSFLQMLFEEGHSAWLALHIAMEVAPDLTLHYLYLYPDLQKYHAEHNPD' A
#
# COMPACT_ATOMS: atom_id res chain seq x y z
N MET A 1 7.29 15.60 12.95
CA MET A 1 7.68 14.50 12.04
C MET A 1 7.65 15.09 10.63
N PRO A 2 8.60 14.78 9.73
CA PRO A 2 8.48 15.23 8.36
C PRO A 2 7.19 14.64 7.77
N ASP A 3 6.35 15.50 7.18
CA ASP A 3 5.12 15.13 6.48
C ASP A 3 5.52 14.34 5.22
N LEU A 4 5.69 13.02 5.39
CA LEU A 4 5.98 12.09 4.28
C LEU A 4 4.75 11.98 3.39
N LYS A 5 4.65 12.91 2.44
CA LYS A 5 3.52 12.99 1.53
C LYS A 5 3.66 12.01 0.38
N VAL A 6 2.76 11.03 0.32
CA VAL A 6 2.67 10.07 -0.78
C VAL A 6 1.94 10.72 -1.95
N ILE A 7 2.55 10.69 -3.14
CA ILE A 7 1.95 11.19 -4.38
C ILE A 7 1.08 10.11 -5.03
N LYS A 8 1.61 8.88 -5.15
CA LYS A 8 0.91 7.78 -5.85
C LYS A 8 1.48 6.42 -5.51
N ILE A 9 0.67 5.38 -5.73
CA ILE A 9 1.12 3.98 -5.75
C ILE A 9 1.59 3.65 -7.17
N LEU A 10 2.82 3.15 -7.28
CA LEU A 10 3.44 2.81 -8.57
C LEU A 10 3.08 1.39 -9.01
N LYS A 11 3.13 0.43 -8.07
CA LYS A 11 2.87 -0.99 -8.28
C LYS A 11 2.57 -1.69 -6.97
N HIS A 12 2.08 -2.91 -7.07
CA HIS A 12 1.88 -3.81 -5.94
C HIS A 12 2.65 -5.13 -6.15
N LYS A 13 2.88 -5.87 -5.07
CA LYS A 13 3.35 -7.25 -5.09
C LYS A 13 2.65 -8.03 -3.99
N GLN A 14 2.29 -9.28 -4.29
CA GLN A 14 1.83 -10.24 -3.31
C GLN A 14 3.00 -11.17 -2.97
N THR A 15 3.24 -11.38 -1.69
CA THR A 15 4.25 -12.31 -1.17
C THR A 15 3.58 -13.25 -0.17
N PRO A 16 4.19 -14.38 0.19
CA PRO A 16 3.62 -15.27 1.21
C PRO A 16 3.32 -14.60 2.56
N THR A 17 3.96 -13.46 2.83
CA THR A 17 3.79 -12.64 4.03
C THR A 17 2.75 -11.52 3.89
N GLY A 18 2.12 -11.35 2.72
CA GLY A 18 1.03 -10.40 2.48
C GLY A 18 1.19 -9.54 1.23
N SER A 19 0.40 -8.47 1.18
CA SER A 19 0.36 -7.51 0.08
C SER A 19 1.23 -6.30 0.38
N PHE A 20 2.05 -5.88 -0.60
CA PHE A 20 2.92 -4.71 -0.48
C PHE A 20 2.68 -3.74 -1.65
N LEU A 21 2.72 -2.46 -1.36
CA LEU A 21 2.54 -1.37 -2.32
C LEU A 21 3.83 -0.56 -2.43
N GLN A 22 4.28 -0.28 -3.66
CA GLN A 22 5.36 0.67 -3.87
C GLN A 22 4.77 2.08 -3.94
N MET A 23 5.06 2.90 -2.94
CA MET A 23 4.61 4.29 -2.83
C MET A 23 5.69 5.24 -3.31
N LEU A 24 5.30 6.22 -4.12
CA LEU A 24 6.13 7.36 -4.53
C LEU A 24 5.85 8.54 -3.59
N PHE A 25 6.90 9.09 -2.98
CA PHE A 25 6.84 10.25 -2.10
C PHE A 25 7.17 11.54 -2.85
N GLU A 26 6.78 12.68 -2.29
CA GLU A 26 6.98 14.00 -2.89
C GLU A 26 8.45 14.35 -3.12
N GLU A 27 9.35 13.81 -2.30
CA GLU A 27 10.80 13.95 -2.41
C GLU A 27 11.40 13.15 -3.61
N GLY A 28 10.57 12.44 -4.37
CA GLY A 28 10.98 11.63 -5.53
C GLY A 28 11.49 10.24 -5.17
N HIS A 29 11.56 9.91 -3.88
CA HIS A 29 11.89 8.57 -3.41
C HIS A 29 10.68 7.63 -3.47
N SER A 30 10.94 6.33 -3.59
CA SER A 30 9.88 5.32 -3.48
C SER A 30 10.26 4.21 -2.52
N ALA A 31 9.28 3.69 -1.80
CA ALA A 31 9.47 2.60 -0.85
C ALA A 31 8.35 1.56 -0.99
N TRP A 32 8.67 0.31 -0.69
CA TRP A 32 7.69 -0.76 -0.56
C TRP A 32 7.15 -0.76 0.87
N LEU A 33 5.85 -0.53 1.02
CA LEU A 33 5.16 -0.60 2.30
C LEU A 33 4.20 -1.79 2.31
N ALA A 34 4.08 -2.46 3.46
CA ALA A 34 3.02 -3.43 3.68
C ALA A 34 1.66 -2.74 3.60
N LEU A 35 0.62 -3.48 3.22
CA LEU A 35 -0.70 -2.88 2.98
C LEU A 35 -1.26 -2.13 4.21
N HIS A 36 -1.08 -2.66 5.42
CA HIS A 36 -1.51 -1.98 6.64
C HIS A 36 -0.78 -0.64 6.85
N ILE A 37 0.54 -0.58 6.61
CA ILE A 37 1.31 0.67 6.70
C ILE A 37 0.87 1.66 5.63
N ALA A 38 0.62 1.19 4.40
CA ALA A 38 0.11 2.03 3.32
C ALA A 38 -1.27 2.65 3.67
N MET A 39 -2.12 1.89 4.35
CA MET A 39 -3.41 2.36 4.88
C MET A 39 -3.25 3.44 5.96
N GLU A 40 -2.20 3.38 6.78
CA GLU A 40 -1.92 4.41 7.80
C GLU A 40 -1.34 5.69 7.19
N VAL A 41 -0.41 5.55 6.23
CA VAL A 41 0.33 6.67 5.66
C VAL A 41 -0.47 7.42 4.58
N ALA A 42 -1.24 6.70 3.77
CA ALA A 42 -2.02 7.26 2.67
C ALA A 42 -3.36 6.53 2.49
N PRO A 43 -4.31 6.69 3.43
CA PRO A 43 -5.56 5.92 3.46
C PRO A 43 -6.40 6.12 2.20
N ASP A 44 -6.69 7.36 1.80
CA ASP A 44 -7.56 7.64 0.64
C ASP A 44 -6.98 7.06 -0.67
N LEU A 45 -5.67 7.24 -0.85
CA LEU A 45 -4.95 6.74 -2.01
C LEU A 45 -4.94 5.19 -2.03
N THR A 46 -4.72 4.59 -0.88
CA THR A 46 -4.68 3.12 -0.73
C THR A 46 -6.07 2.52 -0.92
N LEU A 47 -7.12 3.12 -0.36
CA LEU A 47 -8.50 2.70 -0.55
C LEU A 47 -8.92 2.79 -2.02
N HIS A 48 -8.60 3.90 -2.69
CA HIS A 48 -8.87 4.05 -4.12
C HIS A 48 -8.12 2.97 -4.94
N TYR A 49 -6.88 2.67 -4.58
CA TYR A 49 -6.12 1.62 -5.25
C TYR A 49 -6.72 0.23 -5.02
N LEU A 50 -7.14 -0.10 -3.79
CA LEU A 50 -7.80 -1.37 -3.48
C LEU A 50 -9.16 -1.52 -4.18
N TYR A 51 -9.89 -0.42 -4.39
CA TYR A 51 -11.11 -0.45 -5.20
C TYR A 51 -10.84 -0.90 -6.65
N LEU A 52 -9.70 -0.51 -7.23
CA LEU A 52 -9.28 -0.91 -8.57
C LEU A 52 -8.68 -2.33 -8.61
N TYR A 53 -8.17 -2.82 -7.48
CA TYR A 53 -7.49 -4.11 -7.36
C TYR A 53 -8.03 -4.91 -6.16
N PRO A 54 -9.31 -5.36 -6.19
CA PRO A 54 -9.96 -6.00 -5.04
C PRO A 54 -9.28 -7.30 -4.59
N ASP A 55 -8.58 -7.98 -5.51
CA ASP A 55 -7.81 -9.21 -5.21
C ASP A 55 -6.69 -8.97 -4.19
N LEU A 56 -6.12 -7.75 -4.11
CA LEU A 56 -5.08 -7.42 -3.13
C LEU A 56 -5.62 -7.41 -1.71
N GLN A 57 -6.84 -6.91 -1.52
CA GLN A 57 -7.50 -6.86 -0.23
C GLN A 57 -7.87 -8.26 0.23
N LYS A 58 -8.41 -9.07 -0.70
CA LYS A 58 -8.74 -10.48 -0.42
C LYS A 58 -7.49 -11.28 -0.03
N TYR A 59 -6.41 -11.16 -0.81
CA TYR A 59 -5.15 -11.85 -0.51
C TYR A 59 -4.56 -11.43 0.84
N HIS A 60 -4.63 -10.14 1.17
CA HIS A 60 -4.15 -9.65 2.46
C HIS A 60 -4.96 -10.23 3.63
N ALA A 61 -6.29 -10.26 3.52
CA ALA A 61 -7.17 -10.85 4.55
C ALA A 61 -6.93 -12.37 4.72
N GLU A 62 -6.58 -13.08 3.64
CA GLU A 62 -6.29 -14.52 3.69
C GLU A 62 -4.91 -14.85 4.29
N HIS A 63 -3.91 -13.96 4.15
CA HIS A 63 -2.51 -14.21 4.56
C HIS A 63 -2.07 -13.42 5.80
N ASN A 64 -2.85 -12.43 6.22
CA ASN A 64 -2.77 -11.79 7.53
C ASN A 64 -4.18 -11.74 8.13
N PRO A 65 -4.76 -12.90 8.51
CA PRO A 65 -5.83 -12.88 9.48
C PRO A 65 -5.20 -12.36 10.78
N ASP A 66 -5.73 -11.27 11.33
CA ASP A 66 -5.43 -10.88 12.72
C ASP A 66 -5.40 -12.10 13.67
#